data_AF-A0A3N4HJ87-F1
#
_entry.id   AF-A0A3N4HJ87-F1
#
_cell.length_a   1.000
_cell.length_b   1.000
_cell.length_c   1.000
_cell.angle_alpha   90.00
_cell.angle_beta   90.00
_cell.angle_gamma   90.00
#
_symmetry.space_group_name_H-M   'P 1'
#
loop_
_entity.id
_entity.type
_entity.pdbx_description
1 polymer ?
#
loop_
_entity_poly.entity_id
_entity_poly.type
_entity_poly.pdbx_seq_one_letter_code
_entity_poly.pdbx_strand_id
1 'polypeptide(L)'
;MPETHNVEQKRLLTMSDPQTSALSFLKLPLEMRLAIYENCTVFSLFLLTQTCRTLYTDINNRTHLVKRSKGYSANLKYFPERKTTNRHPILPAGIWPLTIPMMSGLDTLETDTHIQADPKPGRHVMPEALTFNKLYSRFYCRRSDEHWKKRWWCCEHPRCGVIKRRGVVSVSERDWSRPAWWDNRYCRPCNFKEYYKRCES
;
A
#
# COMPACT_ATOMS: atom_id res chain seq x y z
N MET A 1 11.37 12.35 -70.48
CA MET A 1 12.64 11.99 -69.81
C MET A 1 12.35 11.86 -68.33
N PRO A 2 12.79 10.77 -67.67
CA PRO A 2 12.22 10.32 -66.41
C PRO A 2 12.95 10.95 -65.22
N GLU A 3 12.18 11.52 -64.28
CA GLU A 3 12.68 11.89 -62.95
C GLU A 3 12.59 10.67 -62.02
N THR A 4 13.63 9.84 -62.07
CA THR A 4 13.90 8.78 -61.09
C THR A 4 14.90 9.30 -60.08
N HIS A 5 14.45 9.95 -59.01
CA HIS A 5 15.31 10.15 -57.85
C HIS A 5 14.50 10.25 -56.55
N ASN A 6 14.97 9.49 -55.55
CA ASN A 6 14.87 9.77 -54.12
C ASN A 6 13.79 9.03 -53.29
N VAL A 7 13.76 7.70 -53.35
CA VAL A 7 13.09 6.85 -52.33
C VAL A 7 14.09 6.08 -51.45
N GLU A 8 15.39 6.12 -51.75
CA GLU A 8 16.35 5.16 -51.23
C GLU A 8 17.42 5.76 -50.30
N GLN A 9 17.01 6.49 -49.25
CA GLN A 9 17.99 6.91 -48.23
C GLN A 9 17.40 7.22 -46.85
N LYS A 10 16.47 6.38 -46.38
CA LYS A 10 16.04 6.39 -44.96
C LYS A 10 16.12 5.01 -44.30
N ARG A 11 17.14 4.23 -44.68
CA ARG A 11 17.56 2.99 -44.01
C ARG A 11 19.04 3.09 -43.70
N LEU A 12 19.41 3.78 -42.63
CA LEU A 12 20.70 3.57 -41.97
C LEU A 12 20.64 4.17 -40.57
N LEU A 13 20.94 3.32 -39.59
CA LEU A 13 21.18 3.60 -38.17
C LEU A 13 19.95 3.64 -37.25
N THR A 14 19.13 2.59 -37.27
CA THR A 14 18.56 2.11 -36.00
C THR A 14 19.71 1.52 -35.19
N MET A 15 20.37 2.36 -34.39
CA MET A 15 21.26 1.88 -33.34
C MET A 15 20.44 0.94 -32.46
N SER A 16 20.78 -0.34 -32.45
CA SER A 16 20.19 -1.31 -31.56
C SER A 16 20.46 -0.85 -30.13
N ASP A 17 19.42 -0.30 -29.49
CA ASP A 17 19.44 0.03 -28.08
C ASP A 17 20.01 -1.17 -27.32
N PRO A 18 21.01 -0.98 -26.44
CA PRO A 18 21.52 -2.05 -25.64
C PRO A 18 20.34 -2.67 -24.91
N GLN A 19 20.02 -3.92 -25.28
CA GLN A 19 19.02 -4.73 -24.58
C GLN A 19 19.55 -4.93 -23.17
N THR A 20 19.24 -3.97 -22.30
CA THR A 20 19.20 -4.15 -20.87
C THR A 20 18.12 -5.19 -20.67
N SER A 21 18.54 -6.45 -20.72
CA SER A 21 17.75 -7.59 -20.34
C SER A 21 17.44 -7.39 -18.87
N ALA A 22 16.37 -6.64 -18.62
CA ALA A 22 15.95 -6.29 -17.28
C ALA A 22 15.84 -7.59 -16.50
N LEU A 23 16.66 -7.74 -15.46
CA LEU A 23 16.65 -8.90 -14.61
C LEU A 23 15.22 -9.02 -14.06
N SER A 24 14.50 -10.02 -14.56
CA SER A 24 13.13 -10.25 -14.12
C SER A 24 13.19 -10.83 -12.72
N PHE A 25 12.62 -10.10 -11.75
CA PHE A 25 12.54 -10.53 -10.36
C PHE A 25 11.93 -11.95 -10.21
N LEU A 26 10.99 -12.31 -11.08
CA LEU A 26 10.34 -13.63 -11.08
C LEU A 26 11.23 -14.76 -11.63
N LYS A 27 12.36 -14.44 -12.27
CA LYS A 27 13.38 -15.42 -12.67
C LYS A 27 14.36 -15.77 -11.55
N LEU A 28 14.34 -15.03 -10.43
CA LEU A 28 15.12 -15.39 -9.26
C LEU A 28 14.61 -16.71 -8.67
N PRO A 29 15.49 -17.59 -8.16
CA PRO A 29 15.11 -18.75 -7.36
C PRO A 29 14.19 -18.35 -6.21
N LEU A 30 13.29 -19.26 -5.81
CA LEU A 30 12.30 -18.98 -4.78
C LEU A 30 12.96 -18.53 -3.47
N GLU A 31 14.07 -19.17 -3.09
CA GLU A 31 14.85 -18.89 -1.89
C GLU A 31 15.33 -17.44 -1.86
N MET A 32 15.82 -16.94 -3.00
CA MET A 32 16.27 -15.55 -3.14
C MET A 32 15.10 -14.57 -3.03
N ARG A 33 13.95 -14.91 -3.61
CA ARG A 33 12.73 -14.09 -3.45
C ARG A 33 12.27 -14.04 -2.00
N LEU A 34 12.29 -15.18 -1.30
CA LEU A 34 11.93 -15.27 0.12
C LEU A 34 12.87 -14.43 1.00
N ALA A 35 14.17 -14.50 0.77
CA ALA A 35 15.16 -13.66 1.48
C ALA A 35 14.88 -12.15 1.26
N ILE A 36 14.41 -11.76 0.08
CA ILE A 36 14.01 -10.36 -0.18
C ILE A 36 12.73 -10.01 0.60
N TYR A 37 11.72 -10.89 0.61
CA TYR A 37 10.49 -10.68 1.39
C TYR A 37 10.74 -10.60 2.90
N GLU A 38 11.72 -11.33 3.42
CA GLU A 38 12.12 -11.24 4.84
C GLU A 38 12.62 -9.85 5.21
N ASN A 39 13.16 -9.09 4.26
CA ASN A 39 13.60 -7.72 4.47
C ASN A 39 12.50 -6.66 4.20
N CYS A 40 11.33 -7.07 3.71
CA CYS A 40 10.22 -6.16 3.47
C CYS A 40 9.41 -5.86 4.74
N THR A 41 8.84 -4.66 4.79
CA THR A 41 7.80 -4.28 5.75
C THR A 41 6.49 -4.99 5.45
N VAL A 42 5.56 -5.01 6.40
CA VAL A 42 4.22 -5.60 6.19
C VAL A 42 3.47 -4.88 5.05
N PHE A 43 3.61 -3.57 4.92
CA PHE A 43 2.99 -2.82 3.84
C PHE A 43 3.63 -3.11 2.48
N SER A 44 4.95 -3.21 2.43
CA SER A 44 5.67 -3.61 1.21
C SER A 44 5.26 -5.01 0.75
N LEU A 45 5.16 -5.97 1.67
CA LEU A 45 4.63 -7.31 1.37
C LEU A 45 3.20 -7.23 0.84
N PHE A 46 2.35 -6.43 1.47
CA PHE A 46 0.98 -6.23 1.01
C PHE A 46 0.93 -5.67 -0.41
N LEU A 47 1.72 -4.65 -0.74
CA LEU A 47 1.81 -4.11 -2.11
C LEU A 47 2.29 -5.18 -3.10
N LEU A 48 3.32 -5.96 -2.75
CA LEU A 48 3.82 -7.05 -3.59
C LEU A 48 2.73 -8.08 -3.89
N THR A 49 1.87 -8.41 -2.91
CA THR A 49 0.74 -9.33 -3.15
C THR A 49 -0.27 -8.81 -4.20
N GLN A 50 -0.32 -7.50 -4.46
CA GLN A 50 -1.24 -6.90 -5.44
C GLN A 50 -0.67 -6.87 -6.86
N THR A 51 0.60 -7.22 -7.07
CA THR A 51 1.29 -7.05 -8.37
C THR A 51 1.05 -8.21 -9.33
N CYS A 52 1.17 -9.47 -8.86
CA CYS A 52 0.92 -10.66 -9.66
C CYS A 52 0.63 -11.89 -8.80
N ARG A 53 0.09 -12.94 -9.43
CA ARG A 53 -0.31 -14.19 -8.76
C ARG A 53 0.86 -14.93 -8.10
N THR A 54 2.04 -14.94 -8.71
CA THR A 54 3.23 -15.62 -8.16
C THR A 54 3.66 -14.99 -6.84
N LEU A 55 3.79 -13.66 -6.79
CA LEU A 55 4.15 -12.95 -5.57
C LEU A 55 3.06 -13.10 -4.49
N TYR A 56 1.80 -13.08 -4.91
CA TYR A 56 0.67 -13.36 -4.02
C TYR A 56 0.78 -14.75 -3.38
N THR A 57 1.07 -15.81 -4.15
CA THR A 57 1.18 -17.17 -3.61
C THR A 57 2.44 -17.36 -2.77
N ASP A 58 3.58 -16.83 -3.20
CA ASP A 58 4.86 -16.98 -2.50
C ASP A 58 4.78 -16.37 -1.09
N ILE A 59 4.20 -15.17 -0.98
CA ILE A 59 4.08 -14.45 0.30
C ILE A 59 3.02 -15.12 1.19
N ASN A 60 1.81 -15.37 0.67
CA ASN A 60 0.70 -15.81 1.52
C ASN A 60 0.79 -17.27 1.95
N ASN A 61 1.47 -18.15 1.20
CA ASN A 61 1.71 -19.53 1.63
C ASN A 61 2.75 -19.64 2.75
N ARG A 62 3.56 -18.61 2.97
CA ARG A 62 4.61 -18.60 4.00
C ARG A 62 4.10 -17.87 5.24
N THR A 63 3.47 -18.63 6.14
CA THR A 63 2.84 -18.08 7.34
C THR A 63 3.79 -17.25 8.22
N HIS A 64 5.10 -17.54 8.25
CA HIS A 64 6.05 -16.77 9.03
C HIS A 64 6.21 -15.32 8.52
N LEU A 65 6.11 -15.07 7.20
CA LEU A 65 6.15 -13.71 6.63
C LEU A 65 4.91 -12.92 7.07
N VAL A 66 3.74 -13.54 6.98
CA VAL A 66 2.46 -12.92 7.36
C VAL A 66 2.35 -12.73 8.88
N LYS A 67 2.87 -13.67 9.68
CA LYS A 67 2.87 -13.61 11.16
C LYS A 67 3.67 -12.44 11.74
N ARG A 68 4.52 -11.78 10.94
CA ARG A 68 5.21 -10.54 11.34
C ARG A 68 4.25 -9.36 11.52
N SER A 69 3.07 -9.42 10.88
CA SER A 69 1.98 -8.48 11.17
C SER A 69 1.53 -8.67 12.61
N LYS A 70 1.62 -7.61 13.42
CA LYS A 70 1.08 -7.54 14.78
C LYS A 70 -0.43 -7.80 14.77
N GLY A 71 -1.11 -7.40 13.69
CA GLY A 71 -2.52 -7.67 13.46
C GLY A 71 -2.86 -9.13 13.21
N TYR A 72 -1.91 -9.99 12.83
CA TYR A 72 -2.16 -11.40 12.49
C TYR A 72 -2.78 -12.19 13.64
N SER A 73 -2.13 -12.19 14.81
CA SER A 73 -2.62 -12.93 15.99
C SER A 73 -3.95 -12.40 16.50
N ALA A 74 -4.15 -11.07 16.45
CA ALA A 74 -5.43 -10.45 16.79
C ALA A 74 -6.53 -10.91 15.82
N ASN A 75 -6.25 -10.92 14.51
CA ASN A 75 -7.22 -11.33 13.51
C ASN A 75 -7.69 -12.78 13.75
N LEU A 76 -6.75 -13.69 14.03
CA LEU A 76 -7.07 -15.09 14.35
C LEU A 76 -7.89 -15.24 15.63
N LYS A 77 -7.65 -14.40 16.64
CA LYS A 77 -8.37 -14.42 17.92
C LYS A 77 -9.80 -13.89 17.77
N TYR A 78 -9.99 -12.78 17.07
CA TYR A 78 -11.28 -12.09 16.97
C TYR A 78 -12.18 -12.61 15.85
N PHE A 79 -11.64 -13.30 14.85
CA PHE A 79 -12.41 -13.84 13.72
C PHE A 79 -12.19 -15.34 13.53
N PRO A 80 -12.45 -16.18 14.55
CA PRO A 80 -12.22 -17.62 14.46
C PRO A 80 -13.10 -18.30 13.41
N GLU A 81 -14.29 -17.78 13.14
CA GLU A 81 -15.26 -18.37 12.19
C GLU A 81 -14.78 -18.34 10.75
N ARG A 82 -13.96 -17.35 10.40
CA ARG A 82 -13.33 -17.26 9.07
C ARG A 82 -12.32 -18.38 8.81
N LYS A 83 -11.98 -19.22 9.81
CA LYS A 83 -11.20 -20.46 9.63
C LYS A 83 -11.89 -21.47 8.72
N THR A 84 -13.22 -21.41 8.59
CA THR A 84 -14.00 -22.54 8.09
C THR A 84 -14.75 -22.30 6.80
N THR A 85 -15.01 -21.04 6.43
CA THR A 85 -16.18 -20.81 5.56
C THR A 85 -15.91 -20.57 4.08
N ASN A 86 -14.68 -20.36 3.60
CA ASN A 86 -14.46 -20.29 2.14
C ASN A 86 -13.06 -20.74 1.73
N ARG A 87 -12.99 -21.72 0.82
CA ARG A 87 -11.74 -22.05 0.12
C ARG A 87 -11.34 -20.83 -0.70
N HIS A 88 -10.21 -20.23 -0.37
CA HIS A 88 -9.63 -19.19 -1.21
C HIS A 88 -9.32 -19.79 -2.60
N PRO A 89 -9.67 -19.15 -3.73
CA PRO A 89 -9.55 -19.76 -5.06
C PRO A 89 -8.11 -20.10 -5.45
N ILE A 90 -7.13 -19.49 -4.78
CA ILE A 90 -5.70 -19.62 -5.10
C ILE A 90 -4.89 -20.22 -3.95
N LEU A 91 -5.35 -20.11 -2.69
CA LEU A 91 -4.54 -20.51 -1.53
C LEU A 91 -5.06 -21.83 -0.96
N PRO A 92 -4.18 -22.67 -0.38
CA PRO A 92 -4.60 -23.86 0.35
C PRO A 92 -5.57 -23.52 1.48
N ALA A 93 -6.39 -24.51 1.86
CA ALA A 93 -7.30 -24.37 3.00
C ALA A 93 -6.53 -24.02 4.29
N GLY A 94 -7.10 -23.12 5.10
CA GLY A 94 -6.50 -22.70 6.37
C GLY A 94 -5.42 -21.60 6.25
N ILE A 95 -5.07 -21.17 5.04
CA ILE A 95 -4.15 -20.05 4.83
C ILE A 95 -4.92 -18.72 4.83
N TRP A 96 -4.35 -17.73 5.52
CA TRP A 96 -4.92 -16.40 5.68
C TRP A 96 -4.11 -15.40 4.91
N PRO A 97 -4.68 -14.77 3.87
CA PRO A 97 -3.94 -13.80 3.10
C PRO A 97 -3.70 -12.53 3.90
N LEU A 98 -2.54 -11.91 3.66
CA LEU A 98 -2.24 -10.57 4.09
C LEU A 98 -3.23 -9.60 3.44
N THR A 99 -4.01 -8.91 4.27
CA THR A 99 -5.10 -8.03 3.81
C THR A 99 -5.14 -6.75 4.64
N ILE A 100 -5.77 -5.69 4.13
CA ILE A 100 -5.94 -4.44 4.89
C ILE A 100 -6.68 -4.66 6.23
N PRO A 101 -7.77 -5.44 6.32
CA PRO A 101 -8.39 -5.75 7.61
C PRO A 101 -7.44 -6.40 8.61
N MET A 102 -6.51 -7.25 8.15
CA MET A 102 -5.48 -7.84 9.01
C MET A 102 -4.55 -6.76 9.56
N MET A 103 -4.03 -5.88 8.68
CA MET A 103 -3.14 -4.78 9.08
C MET A 103 -3.85 -3.77 10.01
N SER A 104 -5.13 -3.50 9.78
CA SER A 104 -5.89 -2.50 10.56
C SER A 104 -6.12 -2.84 12.04
N GLY A 105 -5.81 -4.06 12.47
CA GLY A 105 -6.00 -4.49 13.85
C GLY A 105 -4.99 -3.83 14.79
N LEU A 106 -3.73 -4.25 14.68
CA LEU A 106 -2.64 -3.84 15.57
C LEU A 106 -1.35 -3.46 14.82
N ASP A 107 -1.36 -3.49 13.48
CA ASP A 107 -0.20 -3.02 12.74
C ASP A 107 -0.14 -1.49 12.72
N THR A 108 1.10 -1.04 12.70
CA THR A 108 1.47 0.35 12.50
C THR A 108 2.36 0.37 11.27
N LEU A 109 2.00 1.16 10.27
CA LEU A 109 2.88 1.39 9.13
C LEU A 109 4.14 2.11 9.60
N GLU A 110 5.26 1.84 8.94
CA GLU A 110 6.52 2.49 9.29
C GLU A 110 6.42 3.96 8.87
N THR A 111 6.29 4.83 9.86
CA THR A 111 6.23 6.29 9.72
C THR A 111 7.59 6.90 10.01
N ASP A 112 8.65 6.31 9.44
CA ASP A 112 10.02 6.82 9.38
C ASP A 112 10.53 7.46 10.69
N THR A 113 10.65 6.66 11.75
CA THR A 113 11.36 7.11 12.97
C THR A 113 12.88 7.14 12.79
N HIS A 114 13.40 6.58 11.68
CA HIS A 114 14.83 6.43 11.40
C HIS A 114 15.39 7.35 10.32
N ILE A 115 14.63 8.35 9.84
CA ILE A 115 15.26 9.51 9.18
C ILE A 115 15.91 10.37 10.28
N GLN A 116 16.90 9.81 10.97
CA GLN A 116 17.95 10.61 11.58
C GLN A 116 18.79 11.13 10.42
N ALA A 117 18.36 12.27 9.89
CA ALA A 117 19.24 13.30 9.33
C ALA A 117 20.44 12.82 8.48
N ASP A 118 20.28 11.86 7.57
CA ASP A 118 21.28 11.72 6.50
C ASP A 118 21.07 12.95 5.59
N PRO A 119 21.95 13.96 5.60
CA PRO A 119 21.65 15.30 5.09
C PRO A 119 21.60 15.35 3.57
N LYS A 120 21.66 14.21 2.87
CA LYS A 120 21.77 14.17 1.40
C LYS A 120 20.53 14.83 0.79
N PRO A 121 20.67 16.05 0.25
CA PRO A 121 19.54 16.76 -0.32
C PRO A 121 19.17 16.05 -1.63
N GLY A 122 18.03 15.35 -1.66
CA GLY A 122 17.49 14.86 -2.93
C GLY A 122 16.71 13.56 -2.92
N ARG A 123 16.73 12.75 -1.85
CA ARG A 123 15.82 11.57 -1.75
C ARG A 123 14.79 11.78 -0.66
N HIS A 124 13.63 12.30 -1.05
CA HIS A 124 12.43 12.21 -0.23
C HIS A 124 11.97 10.75 -0.20
N VAL A 125 12.33 10.02 0.86
CA VAL A 125 11.60 8.79 1.20
C VAL A 125 10.18 9.22 1.52
N MET A 126 9.19 8.71 0.77
CA MET A 126 7.79 8.94 1.12
C MET A 126 7.41 7.94 2.22
N PRO A 127 7.00 8.40 3.42
CA PRO A 127 6.51 7.52 4.48
C PRO A 127 5.42 6.57 3.97
N GLU A 128 5.42 5.34 4.47
CA GLU A 128 4.44 4.32 4.07
C GLU A 128 3.00 4.79 4.24
N ALA A 129 2.73 5.55 5.31
CA ALA A 129 1.41 6.13 5.57
C ALA A 129 0.91 7.02 4.43
N LEU A 130 1.77 7.84 3.83
CA LEU A 130 1.41 8.68 2.69
C LEU A 130 1.10 7.83 1.46
N THR A 131 1.94 6.84 1.18
CA THR A 131 1.74 5.90 0.07
C THR A 131 0.44 5.13 0.25
N PHE A 132 0.17 4.63 1.46
CA PHE A 132 -1.07 3.96 1.81
C PHE A 132 -2.28 4.87 1.58
N ASN A 133 -2.23 6.11 2.09
CA ASN A 133 -3.34 7.06 1.92
C ASN A 133 -3.58 7.40 0.45
N LYS A 134 -2.52 7.61 -0.34
CA LYS A 134 -2.63 7.85 -1.78
C LYS A 134 -3.38 6.72 -2.50
N LEU A 135 -3.10 5.47 -2.13
CA LEU A 135 -3.70 4.28 -2.77
C LEU A 135 -5.09 3.95 -2.23
N TYR A 136 -5.32 4.04 -0.92
CA TYR A 136 -6.48 3.44 -0.26
C TYR A 136 -7.46 4.44 0.38
N SER A 137 -7.05 5.70 0.59
CA SER A 137 -7.94 6.73 1.17
C SER A 137 -8.71 7.53 0.10
N ARG A 138 -8.14 7.61 -1.12
CA ARG A 138 -8.53 8.41 -2.29
C ARG A 138 -9.36 9.65 -1.95
N PHE A 139 -8.66 10.79 -1.88
CA PHE A 139 -9.16 12.13 -1.60
C PHE A 139 -10.06 12.75 -2.70
N TYR A 140 -10.35 12.05 -3.79
CA TYR A 140 -10.96 12.64 -5.00
C TYR A 140 -12.43 12.30 -5.27
N CYS A 141 -13.16 11.71 -4.33
CA CYS A 141 -14.57 11.40 -4.61
C CYS A 141 -15.45 12.60 -4.34
N ARG A 142 -16.21 12.98 -5.37
CA ARG A 142 -17.31 13.94 -5.30
C ARG A 142 -18.25 13.54 -4.16
N ARG A 143 -18.85 14.55 -3.55
CA ARG A 143 -19.59 14.56 -2.27
C ARG A 143 -20.76 13.55 -2.17
N SER A 144 -21.17 12.91 -3.26
CA SER A 144 -22.35 12.05 -3.35
C SER A 144 -22.10 10.54 -3.23
N ASP A 145 -20.85 10.10 -3.07
CA ASP A 145 -20.51 8.69 -3.21
C ASP A 145 -20.51 7.95 -1.86
N GLU A 146 -21.61 7.28 -1.50
CA GLU A 146 -21.80 6.49 -0.26
C GLU A 146 -20.65 5.49 0.02
N HIS A 147 -19.85 5.17 -1.01
CA HIS A 147 -18.68 4.33 -0.93
C HIS A 147 -17.55 4.87 -0.04
N TRP A 148 -17.57 6.14 0.38
CA TRP A 148 -16.53 6.71 1.26
C TRP A 148 -16.44 6.01 2.63
N LYS A 149 -17.55 5.45 3.14
CA LYS A 149 -17.60 4.72 4.43
C LYS A 149 -16.77 3.42 4.43
N LYS A 150 -16.44 2.87 3.26
CA LYS A 150 -15.70 1.61 3.10
C LYS A 150 -14.18 1.80 2.97
N ARG A 151 -13.69 3.05 2.98
CA ARG A 151 -12.27 3.37 2.73
C ARG A 151 -11.39 3.20 3.95
N TRP A 152 -10.11 3.03 3.66
CA TRP A 152 -9.07 2.91 4.66
C TRP A 152 -8.21 4.17 4.69
N TRP A 153 -7.71 4.50 5.86
CA TRP A 153 -6.81 5.62 6.08
C TRP A 153 -5.77 5.21 7.10
N CYS A 154 -4.54 5.66 6.92
CA CYS A 154 -3.43 5.49 7.85
C CYS A 154 -3.10 6.85 8.47
N CYS A 155 -2.86 6.88 9.77
CA CYS A 155 -2.37 8.09 10.41
C CYS A 155 -0.95 8.43 9.95
N GLU A 156 -0.75 9.69 9.58
CA GLU A 156 0.53 10.22 9.09
C GLU A 156 1.44 10.72 10.22
N HIS A 157 0.96 10.72 11.48
CA HIS A 157 1.78 11.10 12.62
C HIS A 157 2.98 10.14 12.74
N PRO A 158 4.23 10.66 12.90
CA PRO A 158 5.48 9.87 12.85
C PRO A 158 5.59 8.69 13.83
N ARG A 159 4.68 8.62 14.82
CA ARG A 159 4.64 7.57 15.85
C ARG A 159 3.31 6.80 15.93
N CYS A 160 2.33 7.07 15.05
CA CYS A 160 1.06 6.31 15.06
C CYS A 160 1.02 5.27 13.94
N GLY A 161 1.00 5.66 12.66
CA GLY A 161 0.92 4.68 11.56
C GLY A 161 -0.29 3.74 11.60
N VAL A 162 -1.28 4.00 12.46
CA VAL A 162 -2.45 3.12 12.65
C VAL A 162 -3.37 3.24 11.44
N ILE A 163 -3.77 2.09 10.89
CA ILE A 163 -4.74 1.98 9.80
C ILE A 163 -6.16 1.87 10.38
N LYS A 164 -7.10 2.67 9.88
CA LYS A 164 -8.50 2.66 10.27
C LYS A 164 -9.44 2.70 9.08
N ARG A 165 -10.65 2.18 9.26
CA ARG A 165 -11.76 2.38 8.33
C ARG A 165 -12.46 3.70 8.61
N ARG A 166 -12.68 4.53 7.57
CA ARG A 166 -13.18 5.90 7.70
C ARG A 166 -14.61 6.01 8.28
N GLY A 167 -15.44 4.98 8.10
CA GLY A 167 -16.83 4.95 8.57
C GLY A 167 -17.06 4.54 10.03
N VAL A 168 -16.00 4.20 10.79
CA VAL A 168 -16.11 3.75 12.19
C VAL A 168 -15.85 4.90 13.17
N VAL A 169 -15.42 6.05 12.68
CA VAL A 169 -15.22 7.23 13.53
C VAL A 169 -16.58 7.89 13.71
N SER A 170 -17.18 7.70 14.90
CA SER A 170 -18.35 8.47 15.32
C SER A 170 -17.94 9.94 15.39
N VAL A 171 -18.35 10.73 14.40
CA VAL A 171 -18.31 12.19 14.51
C VAL A 171 -19.27 12.52 15.65
N SER A 172 -18.77 12.97 16.79
CA SER A 172 -19.66 13.50 17.83
C SER A 172 -20.36 14.72 17.25
N GLU A 173 -21.69 14.74 17.28
CA GLU A 173 -22.62 15.68 16.63
C GLU A 173 -22.43 17.19 16.89
N ARG A 174 -21.36 17.64 17.55
CA ARG A 174 -21.31 18.98 18.14
C ARG A 174 -20.64 20.08 17.32
N ASP A 175 -20.24 19.85 16.07
CA ASP A 175 -19.71 20.97 15.28
C ASP A 175 -19.97 20.84 13.77
N TRP A 176 -21.22 21.09 13.37
CA TRP A 176 -21.65 21.16 11.97
C TRP A 176 -21.05 22.33 11.19
N SER A 177 -20.30 23.22 11.84
CA SER A 177 -19.60 24.33 11.19
C SER A 177 -18.33 23.89 10.46
N ARG A 178 -17.86 22.65 10.69
CA ARG A 178 -16.69 22.07 10.00
C ARG A 178 -17.13 20.98 9.02
N PRO A 179 -16.60 20.92 7.79
CA PRO A 179 -16.93 19.85 6.85
C PRO A 179 -16.61 18.48 7.46
N ALA A 180 -17.52 17.51 7.39
CA ALA A 180 -17.41 16.17 7.99
C ALA A 180 -16.12 15.37 7.65
N TRP A 181 -15.33 15.82 6.66
CA TRP A 181 -14.01 15.26 6.35
C TRP A 181 -12.87 15.79 7.25
N TRP A 182 -13.11 16.82 8.07
CA TRP A 182 -12.15 17.34 9.06
C TRP A 182 -12.08 16.49 10.33
N ASP A 183 -13.22 15.99 10.83
CA ASP A 183 -13.28 15.30 12.12
C ASP A 183 -12.80 13.83 12.08
N ASN A 184 -12.76 13.21 10.90
CA ASN A 184 -12.28 11.82 10.75
C ASN A 184 -10.76 11.69 10.62
N ARG A 185 -10.00 12.77 10.85
CA ARG A 185 -8.53 12.76 10.84
C ARG A 185 -7.90 12.62 12.23
N TYR A 186 -8.70 12.48 13.29
CA TYR A 186 -8.19 12.20 14.63
C TYR A 186 -7.78 10.72 14.77
N CYS A 187 -6.47 10.43 14.69
CA CYS A 187 -5.92 9.25 15.38
C CYS A 187 -6.11 9.51 16.89
N ARG A 188 -7.17 8.98 17.52
CA ARG A 188 -7.38 9.02 19.00
C ARG A 188 -6.08 8.81 19.79
N PRO A 189 -5.23 7.81 19.45
CA PRO A 189 -3.92 7.62 20.10
C PRO A 189 -2.98 8.82 20.05
N CYS A 190 -3.07 9.67 19.02
CA CYS A 190 -2.17 10.82 18.84
C CYS A 190 -2.66 12.12 19.47
N ASN A 191 -3.96 12.24 19.78
CA ASN A 191 -4.60 13.53 20.12
C ASN A 191 -4.24 14.69 19.15
N PHE A 192 -3.76 14.37 17.95
CA PHE A 192 -3.08 15.32 17.08
C PHE A 192 -4.09 15.89 16.09
N LYS A 193 -4.35 17.20 16.20
CA LYS A 193 -5.19 17.97 15.27
C LYS A 193 -4.31 18.53 14.16
N GLU A 194 -3.79 17.71 13.24
CA GLU A 194 -2.85 18.25 12.26
C GLU A 194 -3.54 19.06 11.15
N TYR A 195 -2.97 20.26 10.97
CA TYR A 195 -3.25 21.33 10.02
C TYR A 195 -3.18 20.86 8.56
N TYR A 196 -4.25 21.08 7.78
CA TYR A 196 -4.17 21.21 6.33
C TYR A 196 -5.01 22.41 5.88
N LYS A 197 -4.34 23.53 5.62
CA LYS A 197 -4.90 24.78 5.08
C LYS A 197 -4.79 24.88 3.55
N ARG A 198 -4.57 23.77 2.82
CA ARG A 198 -4.03 23.80 1.45
C ARG A 198 -4.96 23.33 0.32
N CYS A 199 -6.27 23.48 0.45
CA CYS A 199 -7.22 23.19 -0.65
C CYS A 199 -8.29 24.28 -0.86
N GLU A 200 -8.07 25.51 -0.40
CA GLU A 200 -8.97 26.65 -0.62
C GLU A 200 -8.30 27.79 -1.41
N SER A 201 -7.34 27.44 -2.28
CA SER A 201 -6.71 28.36 -3.23
C SER A 201 -6.65 27.70 -4.60
#